data_AF-A0A522NMY8-F1
#
_entry.id   AF-A0A522NMY8-F1
#
_cell.length_a   1.000
_cell.length_b   1.000
_cell.length_c   1.000
_cell.angle_alpha   90.00
_cell.angle_beta   90.00
_cell.angle_gamma   90.00
#
_symmetry.space_group_name_H-M   'P 1'
#
loop_
_entity.id
_entity.type
_entity.pdbx_description
1 polymer ?
#
loop_
_entity_poly.entity_id
_entity_poly.type
_entity_poly.pdbx_seq_one_letter_code
_entity_poly.pdbx_strand_id
1 'polypeptide(L)' 'MQRSAKARDQLLDELRHAYEGGASIRSLVATTGRSYGSIHSLLRESGTTMRSRGGPNRTAKVAP' A
#
# COMPACT_ATOMS: atom_id res chain seq x y z
N MET A 1 -23.08 -2.39 -11.10
CA MET A 1 -23.01 -1.79 -9.75
C MET A 1 -21.74 -0.94 -9.67
N GLN A 2 -21.86 0.36 -9.94
CA GLN A 2 -20.72 1.30 -9.90
C GLN A 2 -20.52 1.71 -8.44
N ARG A 3 -19.49 1.18 -7.76
CA ARG A 3 -19.19 1.60 -6.38
C ARG A 3 -18.76 3.07 -6.41
N SER A 4 -19.48 3.89 -5.65
CA SER A 4 -19.36 5.35 -5.54
C SER A 4 -17.93 5.86 -5.66
N ALA A 5 -17.66 6.72 -6.65
CA ALA A 5 -16.33 7.30 -6.90
C ALA A 5 -15.74 7.98 -5.65
N LYS A 6 -16.59 8.61 -4.84
CA LYS A 6 -16.19 9.27 -3.58
C LYS A 6 -15.61 8.29 -2.55
N ALA A 7 -16.07 7.05 -2.54
CA ALA A 7 -15.52 6.01 -1.67
C ALA A 7 -14.19 5.46 -2.20
N ARG A 8 -13.90 5.63 -3.49
CA ARG A 8 -12.60 5.26 -4.05
C ARG A 8 -11.55 6.30 -3.73
N ASP A 9 -11.85 7.59 -3.88
CA ASP A 9 -10.88 8.65 -3.57
C ASP A 9 -10.45 8.62 -2.10
N GLN A 10 -11.42 8.49 -1.19
CA GLN A 10 -11.14 8.30 0.25
C GLN A 10 -10.25 7.08 0.52
N LEU A 11 -10.50 5.97 -0.16
CA LEU A 11 -9.69 4.76 -0.03
C LEU A 11 -8.27 4.95 -0.58
N LEU A 12 -8.12 5.69 -1.69
CA LEU A 12 -6.81 6.00 -2.27
C LEU A 12 -5.97 6.81 -1.28
N ASP A 13 -6.56 7.83 -0.65
CA ASP A 13 -5.90 8.66 0.34
C ASP A 13 -5.53 7.87 1.61
N GLU A 14 -6.44 7.03 2.12
CA GLU A 14 -6.16 6.16 3.27
C GLU A 14 -5.01 5.18 3.00
N LEU A 15 -5.03 4.52 1.83
CA LEU A 15 -3.97 3.59 1.43
C LEU A 15 -2.64 4.30 1.28
N ARG A 16 -2.65 5.49 0.68
CA ARG A 16 -1.46 6.33 0.52
C ARG A 16 -0.90 6.74 1.87
N HIS A 17 -1.72 7.30 2.76
CA HIS A 17 -1.29 7.71 4.10
C HIS A 17 -0.72 6.55 4.91
N ALA A 18 -1.37 5.38 4.88
CA ALA A 18 -0.87 4.20 5.58
C ALA A 18 0.45 3.70 4.98
N TYR A 19 0.59 3.68 3.65
CA TYR A 19 1.82 3.27 2.97
C TYR A 19 2.99 4.23 3.23
N GLU A 20 2.73 5.54 3.16
CA GLU A 20 3.70 6.61 3.48
C GLU A 20 4.10 6.57 4.97
N GLY A 21 3.15 6.23 5.86
CA GLY A 21 3.40 5.96 7.27
C GLY A 21 4.22 4.70 7.57
N GLY A 22 4.57 3.91 6.55
CA GLY A 22 5.44 2.75 6.68
C GLY A 22 4.74 1.40 6.60
N ALA A 23 3.42 1.35 6.37
CA ALA A 23 2.72 0.10 6.14
C ALA A 23 3.21 -0.56 4.84
N SER A 24 3.36 -1.89 4.88
CA SER A 24 3.67 -2.66 3.68
C SER A 24 2.41 -2.92 2.84
N ILE A 25 2.57 -3.17 1.53
CA ILE A 25 1.44 -3.58 0.67
C ILE A 25 0.74 -4.83 1.25
N ARG A 26 1.49 -5.76 1.85
CA ARG A 26 0.89 -6.93 2.52
C ARG A 26 0.03 -6.55 3.72
N SER A 27 0.48 -5.60 4.54
CA SER A 27 -0.31 -5.09 5.66
C SER A 27 -1.61 -4.46 5.16
N LEU A 28 -1.55 -3.64 4.11
CA LEU A 28 -2.71 -3.01 3.50
C LEU A 28 -3.70 -4.03 2.92
N VAL A 29 -3.19 -5.09 2.28
CA VAL A 29 -4.00 -6.23 1.81
C VAL A 29 -4.74 -6.90 2.97
N ALA A 30 -4.04 -7.16 4.08
CA ALA A 30 -4.63 -7.80 5.25
C ALA A 30 -5.67 -6.91 5.95
N THR A 31 -5.43 -5.60 6.03
CA THR A 31 -6.36 -4.66 6.69
C THR A 31 -7.59 -4.35 5.84
N THR A 32 -7.42 -4.23 4.51
CA THR A 32 -8.53 -3.91 3.60
C THR A 32 -9.25 -5.13 3.04
N GLY A 33 -8.70 -6.33 3.20
CA GLY A 33 -9.25 -7.56 2.63
C GLY A 33 -9.23 -7.59 1.09
N ARG A 34 -8.42 -6.74 0.44
CA ARG A 34 -8.31 -6.64 -1.02
C ARG A 34 -7.11 -7.39 -1.54
N SER A 35 -7.16 -7.81 -2.79
CA SER A 35 -6.02 -8.48 -3.42
C SER A 35 -4.80 -7.55 -3.53
N TYR A 36 -3.61 -8.15 -3.51
CA TYR A 36 -2.35 -7.43 -3.70
C TYR A 36 -2.34 -6.59 -4.98
N GLY A 37 -2.84 -7.16 -6.09
CA GLY A 37 -2.94 -6.44 -7.36
C GLY A 37 -3.86 -5.22 -7.27
N SER A 38 -5.01 -5.33 -6.59
CA SER A 38 -5.89 -4.19 -6.35
C SER A 38 -5.20 -3.10 -5.53
N ILE A 39 -4.54 -3.45 -4.42
CA ILE A 39 -3.85 -2.46 -3.59
C ILE A 39 -2.69 -1.81 -4.34
N HIS A 40 -1.94 -2.58 -5.13
CA HIS A 40 -0.86 -2.05 -5.94
C HIS A 40 -1.36 -1.06 -7.01
N SER A 41 -2.47 -1.37 -7.69
CA SER A 41 -3.09 -0.44 -8.63
C SER A 41 -3.61 0.81 -7.92
N LEU A 42 -4.28 0.66 -6.77
CA LEU A 42 -4.79 1.79 -5.98
C LEU A 42 -3.66 2.70 -5.49
N LEU A 43 -2.56 2.15 -4.96
CA LEU A 43 -1.41 2.97 -4.55
C LEU A 43 -0.78 3.72 -5.73
N ARG A 44 -0.81 3.13 -6.93
CA ARG A 44 -0.31 3.78 -8.15
C ARG A 44 -1.27 4.87 -8.63
N GLU A 45 -2.57 4.63 -8.55
CA GLU A 45 -3.63 5.60 -8.84
C GLU A 45 -3.62 6.77 -7.84
N SER A 46 -3.31 6.52 -6.57
CA SER A 46 -3.20 7.56 -5.53
C SER A 46 -1.96 8.45 -5.70
N GLY A 47 -1.09 8.15 -6.68
CA GLY A 47 0.14 8.89 -6.94
C GLY A 47 1.19 8.73 -5.83
N THR A 48 1.11 7.70 -4.98
CA THR A 48 2.14 7.49 -3.97
C THR A 48 3.46 7.08 -4.62
N THR A 49 4.57 7.51 -4.03
CA THR A 49 5.89 7.07 -4.49
C THR A 49 6.11 5.64 -4.00
N MET A 50 6.04 4.68 -4.92
CA MET A 50 6.32 3.29 -4.59
C MET A 50 7.75 3.16 -4.07
N ARG A 51 7.87 2.68 -2.83
CA ARG A 51 9.16 2.35 -2.25
C ARG A 51 9.73 1.20 -3.07
N SER A 52 11.02 1.29 -3.43
CA SER A 52 11.69 0.21 -4.15
C SER A 52 11.49 -1.10 -3.38
N ARG A 53 11.34 -2.21 -4.12
CA ARG A 53 11.27 -3.54 -3.52
C ARG A 53 12.66 -3.85 -2.94
N GLY A 54 12.90 -3.38 -1.72
CA GLY A 54 14.22 -3.33 -1.11
C GLY A 54 14.38 -2.14 -0.16
N GLY A 55 13.30 -1.74 0.53
CA GLY A 55 13.42 -0.76 1.60
C GLY A 55 14.49 -1.17 2.63
N PRO A 56 14.99 -0.25 3.47
CA PRO A 56 16.10 -0.48 4.41
C PRO A 56 15.95 -1.66 5.38
N ASN A 57 14.80 -2.35 5.38
CA ASN A 57 14.59 -3.66 5.97
C ASN A 57 15.25 -4.83 5.19
N ARG A 58 16.37 -4.61 4.48
CA ARG A 58 17.42 -5.64 4.57
C ARG A 58 17.90 -5.53 6.00
N THR A 59 17.28 -6.32 6.88
CA THR A 59 17.94 -6.71 8.10
C THR A 59 19.37 -7.01 7.70
N ALA A 60 20.29 -6.20 8.21
CA ALA A 60 21.60 -6.71 8.52
C ALA A 60 21.30 -7.94 9.36
N LYS A 61 21.19 -9.11 8.72
CA LYS A 61 21.47 -10.38 9.35
C LYS A 61 22.97 -10.32 9.63
N VAL A 62 23.33 -9.48 10.60
CA VAL A 62 24.43 -9.74 11.49
C VAL A 62 23.98 -10.99 12.22
N ALA A 63 24.50 -12.11 11.77
CA ALA A 63 24.56 -13.33 12.55
C ALA A 63 25.84 -14.04 12.08
N PRO A 64 26.63 -14.52 13.05
CA PRO A 64 28.10 -14.52 13.07
C PRO A 64 28.78 -15.29 11.94
#